data_AF-A0A2S4LJN2-F1
#
_entry.id   AF-A0A2S4LJN2-F1
#
_cell.length_a   1.000
_cell.length_b   1.000
_cell.length_c   1.000
_cell.angle_alpha   90.00
_cell.angle_beta   90.00
_cell.angle_gamma   90.00
#
_symmetry.space_group_name_H-M   'P 1'
#
loop_
_entity.id
_entity.type
_entity.pdbx_description
1 polymer ?
#
loop_
_entity_poly.entity_id
_entity_poly.type
_entity_poly.pdbx_seq_one_letter_code
_entity_poly.pdbx_strand_id
1 'polypeptide(L)'
;MRTREDLIKRVLKDVGVLAAGQQPSDEDRAEIDDLIEPVCAKLLADEVAKVNGDEIDDAVYLPLAAIIAEAAMVPFGIGGTRAQEMMANAERARTSLQLAYKVYDARPPMRVEPFWGGCGARRGRC
;
A
#
# COMPACT_ATOMS: atom_id res chain seq x y z
N MET A 1 9.33 2.23 6.29
CA MET A 1 8.78 0.89 6.04
C MET A 1 7.89 0.49 7.18
N ARG A 2 6.69 0.01 6.85
CA ARG A 2 5.62 -0.33 7.80
C ARG A 2 5.25 -1.80 7.61
N THR A 3 4.94 -2.47 8.71
CA THR A 3 4.53 -3.88 8.71
C THR A 3 3.01 -4.00 8.54
N ARG A 4 2.56 -5.19 8.12
CA ARG A 4 1.15 -5.56 8.01
C ARG A 4 0.35 -5.30 9.29
N GLU A 5 0.93 -5.62 10.45
CA GLU A 5 0.26 -5.38 11.75
C GLU A 5 0.03 -3.89 12.04
N ASP A 6 0.95 -3.03 11.61
CA ASP A 6 0.81 -1.58 11.77
C ASP A 6 -0.31 -1.03 10.87
N LEU A 7 -0.47 -1.61 9.68
CA LEU A 7 -1.59 -1.31 8.78
C LEU A 7 -2.93 -1.71 9.40
N ILE A 8 -3.04 -2.94 9.93
CA ILE A 8 -4.27 -3.44 10.58
C ILE A 8 -4.67 -2.52 11.74
N LYS A 9 -3.71 -2.18 12.62
CA LYS A 9 -3.95 -1.25 13.75
C LYS A 9 -4.41 0.12 13.27
N ARG A 10 -3.90 0.60 12.14
CA ARG A 10 -4.30 1.89 11.58
C ARG A 10 -5.69 1.84 10.98
N VAL A 11 -6.02 0.80 10.21
CA VAL A 11 -7.35 0.61 9.63
C VAL A 11 -8.41 0.58 10.74
N LEU A 12 -8.19 -0.20 11.80
CA LEU A 12 -9.12 -0.30 12.92
C LEU A 12 -9.32 1.03 13.67
N LYS A 13 -8.29 1.90 13.71
CA LYS A 13 -8.41 3.27 14.24
C LYS A 13 -9.20 4.19 13.31
N ASP A 14 -9.01 4.08 11.99
CA ASP A 14 -9.71 4.90 10.98
C ASP A 14 -11.22 4.53 10.91
N VAL A 15 -11.52 3.23 10.94
CA VAL A 15 -12.88 2.68 11.05
C VAL A 15 -13.53 3.11 12.37
N GLY A 16 -12.73 3.33 13.42
CA GLY A 16 -13.20 3.83 14.72
C GLY A 16 -13.78 2.74 15.63
N VAL A 17 -13.55 1.47 15.29
CA VAL A 17 -13.85 0.30 16.13
C VAL A 17 -12.90 0.26 17.32
N LEU A 18 -11.66 0.76 17.15
CA LEU A 18 -10.72 0.96 18.25
C LEU A 18 -10.83 2.37 18.84
N ALA A 19 -11.28 2.46 20.09
CA ALA A 19 -11.06 3.65 20.90
C ALA A 19 -9.55 3.84 21.19
N ALA A 20 -9.12 5.09 21.36
CA ALA A 20 -7.72 5.41 21.67
C ALA A 20 -7.27 4.67 22.95
N GLY A 21 -6.39 3.67 22.78
CA GLY A 21 -5.82 2.89 23.89
C GLY A 21 -6.35 1.46 24.04
N GLN A 22 -7.32 1.02 23.23
CA GLN A 22 -7.73 -0.39 23.21
C GLN A 22 -6.82 -1.24 22.31
N GLN A 23 -6.62 -2.49 22.71
CA GLN A 23 -5.98 -3.51 21.89
C GLN A 23 -7.03 -4.16 20.98
N PRO A 24 -6.75 -4.33 19.68
CA PRO A 24 -7.68 -5.02 18.79
C PRO A 24 -7.81 -6.49 19.17
N SER A 25 -9.03 -7.01 19.14
CA SER A 25 -9.31 -8.43 19.33
C SER A 25 -8.71 -9.22 18.18
N ASP A 26 -8.35 -10.48 18.42
CA ASP A 26 -7.77 -11.34 17.37
C ASP A 26 -8.75 -11.60 16.21
N GLU A 27 -10.07 -11.60 16.49
CA GLU A 27 -11.12 -11.65 15.47
C GLU A 27 -11.10 -10.43 14.54
N ASP A 28 -11.07 -9.21 15.09
CA ASP A 28 -11.01 -7.98 14.29
C ASP A 28 -9.74 -7.93 13.42
N ARG A 29 -8.62 -8.46 13.93
CA ARG A 29 -7.35 -8.52 13.18
C ARG A 29 -7.44 -9.51 12.02
N ALA A 30 -7.99 -10.69 12.26
CA ALA A 30 -8.15 -11.72 11.24
C ALA A 30 -9.10 -11.24 10.14
N GLU A 31 -10.17 -10.54 10.49
CA GLU A 31 -11.12 -9.99 9.51
C GLU A 31 -10.45 -8.94 8.61
N ILE A 32 -9.67 -8.02 9.17
CA ILE A 32 -8.92 -7.05 8.35
C ILE A 32 -7.82 -7.75 7.54
N ASP A 33 -7.13 -8.74 8.09
CA ASP A 33 -6.08 -9.48 7.37
C ASP A 33 -6.63 -10.19 6.12
N ASP A 34 -7.80 -10.82 6.24
CA ASP A 34 -8.51 -11.47 5.13
C ASP A 34 -8.91 -10.47 4.03
N LEU A 35 -9.13 -9.20 4.38
CA LEU A 35 -9.43 -8.13 3.43
C LEU A 35 -8.18 -7.56 2.72
N ILE A 36 -6.98 -7.71 3.29
CA ILE A 36 -5.76 -7.12 2.72
C ILE A 36 -5.44 -7.76 1.36
N GLU A 37 -5.47 -9.09 1.27
CA GLU A 37 -5.17 -9.82 0.03
C GLU A 37 -6.12 -9.48 -1.13
N PRO A 38 -7.47 -9.55 -0.99
CA PRO A 38 -8.38 -9.22 -2.07
C PRO A 38 -8.33 -7.74 -2.48
N VAL A 39 -8.08 -6.82 -1.54
CA VAL A 39 -7.90 -5.40 -1.87
C VAL A 39 -6.61 -5.18 -2.67
N CYS A 40 -5.50 -5.81 -2.28
CA CYS A 40 -4.24 -5.74 -3.04
C CYS A 40 -4.39 -6.37 -4.43
N ALA A 41 -5.05 -7.52 -4.54
CA ALA A 41 -5.31 -8.18 -5.82
C ALA A 41 -6.17 -7.30 -6.74
N LYS A 42 -7.17 -6.62 -6.20
CA LYS A 42 -8.01 -5.68 -6.96
C LYS A 42 -7.23 -4.45 -7.42
N LEU A 43 -6.42 -3.84 -6.55
CA LEU A 43 -5.56 -2.70 -6.93
C LEU A 43 -4.56 -3.05 -8.04
N LEU A 44 -4.05 -4.29 -8.04
CA LEU A 44 -3.19 -4.80 -9.10
C LEU A 44 -3.97 -5.03 -10.40
N ALA A 45 -5.17 -5.60 -10.32
CA ALA A 45 -6.03 -5.86 -11.48
C ALA A 45 -6.53 -4.58 -12.16
N ASP A 46 -6.81 -3.53 -11.39
CA ASP A 46 -7.18 -2.19 -11.89
C ASP A 46 -5.95 -1.36 -12.34
N GLU A 47 -4.74 -1.94 -12.33
CA GLU A 47 -3.48 -1.27 -12.69
C GLU A 47 -3.23 0.04 -11.90
N VAL A 48 -3.77 0.10 -10.67
CA VAL A 48 -3.67 1.29 -9.81
C VAL A 48 -2.32 1.32 -9.11
N ALA A 49 -1.94 0.21 -8.47
CA ALA A 49 -0.58 -0.01 -7.99
C ALA A 49 -0.30 -1.48 -7.67
N LYS A 50 0.97 -1.85 -7.82
CA LYS A 50 1.50 -3.11 -7.29
C LYS A 50 1.99 -2.90 -5.86
N VAL A 51 1.21 -3.38 -4.90
CA VAL A 51 1.51 -3.28 -3.46
C VAL A 51 1.70 -4.68 -2.89
N ASN A 52 2.76 -4.89 -2.11
CA ASN A 52 2.93 -6.09 -1.32
C ASN A 52 2.40 -5.84 0.09
N GLY A 53 1.55 -6.73 0.60
CA GLY A 53 0.96 -6.61 1.94
C GLY A 53 1.94 -6.93 3.09
N ASP A 54 3.20 -7.26 2.79
CA ASP A 54 4.24 -7.58 3.78
C ASP A 54 5.17 -6.37 4.02
N GLU A 55 5.54 -5.67 2.95
CA GLU A 55 6.45 -4.54 2.97
C GLU A 55 5.79 -3.31 2.34
N ILE A 56 5.35 -2.38 3.19
CA ILE A 56 4.58 -1.21 2.77
C ILE A 56 5.45 0.04 2.94
N ASP A 57 5.62 0.78 1.83
CA ASP A 57 6.28 2.08 1.84
C ASP A 57 5.41 3.14 2.52
N ASP A 58 6.02 4.07 3.27
CA ASP A 58 5.29 5.10 4.01
C ASP A 58 4.45 6.00 3.09
N ALA A 59 4.85 6.18 1.82
CA ALA A 59 4.07 6.93 0.83
C ALA A 59 2.77 6.22 0.41
N VAL A 60 2.76 4.88 0.45
CA VAL A 60 1.63 4.03 0.04
C VAL A 60 0.77 3.63 1.25
N TYR A 61 1.36 3.66 2.44
CA TYR A 61 0.74 3.23 3.70
C TYR A 61 -0.58 3.95 4.02
N LEU A 62 -0.57 5.29 4.01
CA LEU A 62 -1.77 6.09 4.31
C LEU A 62 -2.91 5.86 3.29
N PRO A 63 -2.67 5.96 1.98
CA PRO A 63 -3.74 5.70 1.01
C PRO A 63 -4.23 4.25 1.02
N LEU A 64 -3.35 3.26 1.23
CA LEU A 64 -3.75 1.86 1.35
C LEU A 64 -4.68 1.63 2.56
N ALA A 65 -4.35 2.22 3.72
CA ALA A 65 -5.18 2.12 4.91
C ALA A 65 -6.60 2.67 4.68
N ALA A 66 -6.74 3.80 3.98
CA ALA A 66 -8.04 4.39 3.67
C ALA A 66 -8.90 3.50 2.75
N ILE A 67 -8.27 2.81 1.79
CA ILE A 67 -8.96 1.91 0.86
C ILE A 67 -9.44 0.65 1.59
N ILE A 68 -8.60 0.08 2.46
CA ILE A 68 -8.99 -1.10 3.26
C ILE A 68 -10.07 -0.71 4.28
N ALA A 69 -9.98 0.47 4.88
CA ALA A 69 -11.01 0.98 5.79
C ALA A 69 -12.37 1.14 5.10
N GLU A 70 -12.41 1.49 3.82
CA GLU A 70 -13.64 1.51 3.01
C GLU A 70 -14.21 0.11 2.79
N ALA A 71 -13.37 -0.87 2.43
CA ALA A 71 -13.81 -2.26 2.31
C ALA A 71 -14.33 -2.83 3.65
N ALA A 72 -13.72 -2.43 4.76
CA ALA A 72 -14.12 -2.80 6.11
C ALA A 72 -15.46 -2.15 6.56
N MET A 73 -15.98 -1.13 5.87
CA MET A 73 -17.27 -0.54 6.27
C MET A 73 -18.44 -1.52 6.21
N VAL A 74 -18.42 -2.43 5.24
CA VAL A 74 -19.48 -3.44 5.04
C VAL A 74 -19.55 -4.44 6.19
N PRO A 75 -18.46 -5.15 6.57
CA PRO A 75 -18.51 -6.09 7.68
C PRO A 75 -18.75 -5.40 9.03
N PHE A 76 -18.21 -4.20 9.25
CA PHE A 76 -18.43 -3.43 10.49
C PHE A 76 -19.76 -2.66 10.52
N GLY A 77 -20.58 -2.71 9.46
CA GLY A 77 -21.90 -2.08 9.41
C GLY A 77 -21.87 -0.54 9.50
N ILE A 78 -20.80 0.11 9.03
CA ILE A 78 -20.68 1.57 9.05
C ILE A 78 -21.52 2.17 7.92
N GLY A 79 -22.54 2.95 8.28
CA GLY A 79 -23.45 3.60 7.34
C GLY A 79 -23.61 5.11 7.56
N GLY A 80 -24.40 5.74 6.70
CA GLY A 80 -24.75 7.17 6.81
C GLY A 80 -23.64 8.12 6.34
N THR A 81 -23.54 9.30 6.96
CA THR A 81 -22.61 10.37 6.55
C THR A 81 -21.15 9.94 6.66
N ARG A 82 -20.80 9.17 7.69
CA ARG A 82 -19.42 8.67 7.90
C ARG A 82 -18.96 7.74 6.78
N ALA A 83 -19.87 6.91 6.27
CA ALA A 83 -19.57 6.04 5.14
C ALA A 83 -19.30 6.84 3.86
N GLN A 84 -20.08 7.90 3.61
CA GLN A 84 -19.86 8.80 2.48
C GLN A 84 -18.49 9.50 2.56
N GLU A 85 -18.11 9.97 3.75
CA GLU A 85 -16.79 10.59 3.98
C GLU A 85 -15.64 9.61 3.74
N MET A 86 -15.78 8.37 4.22
CA MET A 86 -14.78 7.32 4.01
C MET A 86 -14.67 6.91 2.54
N MET A 87 -15.79 6.78 1.82
CA MET A 87 -15.78 6.54 0.37
C MET A 87 -15.06 7.67 -0.37
N ALA A 88 -15.39 8.93 -0.08
CA ALA A 88 -14.72 10.07 -0.71
C ALA A 88 -13.21 10.13 -0.38
N ASN A 89 -12.83 9.73 0.83
CA ASN A 89 -11.42 9.64 1.22
C ASN A 89 -10.71 8.49 0.49
N ALA A 90 -11.37 7.34 0.35
CA ALA A 90 -10.84 6.19 -0.39
C ALA A 90 -10.63 6.51 -1.88
N GLU A 91 -11.54 7.24 -2.53
CA GLU A 91 -11.35 7.65 -3.93
C GLU A 91 -10.15 8.59 -4.11
N ARG A 92 -9.97 9.55 -3.18
CA ARG A 92 -8.78 10.42 -3.15
C ARG A 92 -7.50 9.62 -2.92
N ALA A 93 -7.55 8.64 -2.03
CA ALA A 93 -6.44 7.74 -1.75
C ALA A 93 -6.06 6.90 -2.98
N ARG A 94 -7.05 6.32 -3.68
CA ARG A 94 -6.85 5.58 -4.94
C ARG A 94 -6.16 6.44 -6.00
N THR A 95 -6.65 7.67 -6.18
CA THR A 95 -6.06 8.62 -7.14
C THR A 95 -4.62 8.97 -6.77
N SER A 96 -4.36 9.25 -5.50
CA SER A 96 -3.02 9.58 -4.99
C SER A 96 -2.05 8.41 -5.17
N LEU A 97 -2.52 7.19 -4.89
CA LEU A 97 -1.75 5.95 -5.00
C LEU A 97 -1.45 5.61 -6.47
N GLN A 98 -2.41 5.85 -7.37
CA GLN A 98 -2.20 5.75 -8.82
C GLN A 98 -1.13 6.73 -9.32
N LEU A 99 -1.17 7.98 -8.86
CA LEU A 99 -0.17 8.99 -9.22
C LEU A 99 1.21 8.60 -8.70
N ALA A 100 1.30 8.17 -7.44
CA ALA A 100 2.55 7.71 -6.84
C ALA A 100 3.14 6.52 -7.60
N TYR A 101 2.30 5.53 -7.96
CA TYR A 101 2.72 4.36 -8.72
C TYR A 101 3.18 4.73 -10.13
N LYS A 102 2.42 5.57 -10.87
CA LYS A 102 2.81 6.03 -12.21
C LYS A 102 4.15 6.78 -12.19
N VAL A 103 4.41 7.60 -11.17
CA VAL A 103 5.70 8.28 -11.00
C VAL A 103 6.83 7.28 -10.72
N TYR A 104 6.55 6.22 -9.96
CA TYR A 104 7.53 5.18 -9.65
C TYR A 104 7.84 4.28 -10.86
N ASP A 105 6.81 3.89 -11.63
CA ASP A 105 6.94 3.07 -12.84
C ASP A 105 7.59 3.85 -14.00
N ALA A 106 7.26 5.14 -14.13
CA ALA A 106 7.88 6.03 -15.11
C ALA A 106 9.36 6.31 -14.84
N ARG A 107 9.92 5.90 -13.68
CA ARG A 107 11.35 5.99 -13.43
C ARG A 107 12.03 4.86 -14.21
N PRO A 108 12.78 5.15 -15.30
CA PRO A 108 13.51 4.11 -16.01
C PRO A 108 14.43 3.39 -15.01
N PRO A 109 14.62 2.06 -15.14
CA PRO A 109 15.56 1.36 -14.29
C PRO A 109 16.88 2.12 -14.38
N MET A 110 17.38 2.58 -13.23
CA MET A 110 18.72 3.16 -13.15
C MET A 110 19.63 2.11 -13.77
N ARG A 111 20.07 2.36 -15.00
CA ARG A 111 21.03 1.51 -15.67
C ARG A 111 22.27 1.60 -14.81
N VAL A 112 22.44 0.64 -13.91
CA VAL A 112 23.71 0.37 -13.23
C VAL A 112 24.62 -0.20 -14.30
N GLU A 113 25.14 0.67 -15.17
CA GLU A 113 26.30 0.29 -15.97
C GLU A 113 27.40 -0.06 -14.95
N PRO A 114 27.99 -1.26 -15.00
CA PRO A 114 29.20 -1.52 -14.24
C PRO A 114 30.27 -0.59 -14.81
N PHE A 115 30.49 0.55 -14.16
CA PHE A 115 31.46 1.55 -14.61
C PHE A 115 32.93 1.13 -14.41
N TRP A 116 33.18 -0.14 -14.04
CA TRP A 116 34.51 -0.69 -13.84
C TRP A 116 34.66 -2.04 -14.54
N GLY A 117 35.45 -2.05 -15.61
CA GLY A 117 35.74 -3.25 -16.38
C GLY A 117 36.91 -3.10 -17.34
N GLY A 118 38.06 -2.60 -16.86
CA GLY A 118 39.37 -2.96 -17.43
C GLY A 118 40.07 -1.91 -18.30
N CYS A 119 40.85 -1.05 -17.66
CA CYS A 119 42.05 -0.49 -18.26
C CYS A 119 43.13 -1.59 -18.22
N GLY A 120 43.75 -1.97 -19.36
CA GLY A 120 45.00 -2.75 -19.33
C GLY A 120 45.29 -3.72 -20.48
N ALA A 121 46.26 -3.32 -21.32
CA ALA A 121 47.23 -4.16 -22.04
C ALA A 121 46.76 -5.09 -23.19
N ARG A 122 46.99 -4.62 -24.43
CA ARG A 122 47.70 -5.43 -25.45
C ARG A 122 48.40 -4.52 -26.48
N ARG A 123 49.59 -4.02 -26.10
CA ARG A 123 50.63 -3.71 -27.09
C ARG A 123 51.32 -5.03 -27.43
N GLY A 124 51.43 -5.33 -28.72
CA GLY A 124 52.30 -6.40 -29.22
C GLY A 124 51.72 -7.21 -30.37
N ARG A 125 51.67 -6.62 -31.58
CA ARG A 125 52.02 -7.30 -32.84
C ARG A 125 52.17 -6.27 -33.98
N CYS A 126 53.15 -6.54 -34.84
CA CYS A 126 53.63 -5.80 -36.02
C CYS A 126 54.75 -4.82 -35.72
#